data_AF-A0A5P9D536-F1
#
_entry.id   AF-A0A5P9D536-F1
#
_cell.length_a   1.000
_cell.length_b   1.000
_cell.length_c   1.000
_cell.angle_alpha   90.00
_cell.angle_beta   90.00
_cell.angle_gamma   90.00
#
_symmetry.space_group_name_H-M   'P 1'
#
loop_
_entity.id
_entity.type
_entity.pdbx_description
1 polymer ?
#
loop_
_entity_poly.entity_id
_entity_poly.type
_entity_poly.pdbx_seq_one_letter_code
_entity_poly.pdbx_strand_id
1 'polypeptide(L)'
;MDKTSPQDVLLTAAECAARTGISVRTLRVYEANGLLSPVRSQKNWRLYSSGDIARLNEILSLKQLGLSLSAIAEILEGRMTDVGHLLDIQKTILTARQEQAERGLRLVAQLQSKSLAGEGLSMGDLLDLAKETKMNEAADEYAWKRYDQARPRTEIEPDRDNLQACAGEYRFEDGIAIRITSTGNGLRGELLGQPEFDLFAEAPDRFFLKVTPAQFTFSRDEEGEVEGLVLHQGGFEMKAEKCAEGVFAATKADLEDRIRNKTPFAGGEQKLRRLIGEHREGKPDYVEMTPVLRSLVEEQLPVVVKELERLGPMRSIEFRGVGVDGFDIYIVEFENGRMEWGMSQCPDETLNGLFMRPVP
;
A
#
# COMPACT_ATOMS: atom_id res chain seq x y z
N MET A 1 -10.99 39.22 44.38
CA MET A 1 -10.97 40.13 43.22
C MET A 1 -10.33 39.39 42.07
N ASP A 2 -11.14 39.26 41.03
CA ASP A 2 -10.94 38.77 39.67
C ASP A 2 -9.91 37.68 39.31
N LYS A 3 -10.45 36.57 38.79
CA LYS A 3 -9.75 35.54 38.04
C LYS A 3 -9.76 35.96 36.58
N THR A 4 -8.59 36.12 35.96
CA THR A 4 -8.50 36.18 34.50
C THR A 4 -7.51 35.11 34.04
N SER A 5 -7.96 33.85 34.07
CA SER A 5 -7.37 32.81 33.23
C SER A 5 -7.58 33.24 31.77
N PRO A 6 -6.56 33.15 30.90
CA PRO A 6 -6.74 33.47 29.48
C PRO A 6 -7.83 32.55 28.94
N GLN A 7 -8.80 33.11 28.21
CA GLN A 7 -9.81 32.33 27.51
C GLN A 7 -9.08 31.27 26.66
N ASP A 8 -9.22 29.98 26.98
CA ASP A 8 -8.70 28.90 26.14
C ASP A 8 -9.43 28.96 24.79
N VAL A 9 -8.79 29.59 23.80
CA VAL A 9 -9.32 29.66 22.44
C VAL A 9 -9.26 28.25 21.86
N LEU A 10 -10.42 27.60 21.84
CA LEU A 10 -10.61 26.31 21.22
C LEU A 10 -10.55 26.45 19.70
N LEU A 11 -9.57 25.81 19.08
CA LEU A 11 -9.36 25.83 17.63
C LEU A 11 -10.12 24.71 16.95
N THR A 12 -10.73 25.00 15.81
CA THR A 12 -11.23 23.95 14.91
C THR A 12 -10.07 23.13 14.35
N ALA A 13 -10.36 21.95 13.78
CA ALA A 13 -9.34 21.13 13.15
C ALA A 13 -8.55 21.87 12.05
N ALA A 14 -9.20 22.76 11.30
CA ALA A 14 -8.57 23.55 10.24
C ALA A 14 -7.60 24.60 10.82
N GLU A 15 -8.01 25.31 11.88
CA GLU A 15 -7.16 26.30 12.55
C GLU A 15 -5.99 25.64 13.29
N CYS A 16 -6.23 24.48 13.91
CA CYS A 16 -5.19 23.67 14.55
C CYS A 16 -4.15 23.18 13.54
N ALA A 17 -4.61 22.67 12.39
CA ALA A 17 -3.75 22.27 11.27
C ALA A 17 -2.89 23.43 10.75
N ALA A 18 -3.51 24.60 10.52
CA ALA A 18 -2.80 25.79 10.06
C ALA A 18 -1.72 26.26 11.05
N ARG A 19 -1.99 26.13 12.36
CA ARG A 19 -1.09 26.59 13.41
C ARG A 19 0.07 25.64 13.71
N THR A 20 -0.10 24.34 13.45
CA THR A 20 0.90 23.29 13.74
C THR A 20 1.62 22.79 12.49
N GLY A 21 1.18 23.19 11.29
CA GLY A 21 1.79 22.82 10.02
C GLY A 21 1.49 21.37 9.58
N ILE A 22 0.55 20.70 10.22
CA ILE A 22 0.14 19.33 9.88
C ILE A 22 -1.26 19.29 9.26
N SER A 23 -1.56 18.25 8.49
CA SER A 23 -2.87 18.12 7.85
C SER A 23 -3.98 17.77 8.85
N VAL A 24 -5.23 18.14 8.52
CA VAL A 24 -6.42 17.71 9.27
C VAL A 24 -6.54 16.18 9.31
N ARG A 25 -6.05 15.48 8.28
CA ARG A 25 -5.97 14.02 8.25
C ARG A 25 -5.01 13.50 9.31
N THR A 26 -3.84 14.11 9.47
CA THR A 26 -2.84 13.77 10.49
C THR A 26 -3.40 13.94 11.90
N LEU A 27 -4.16 15.02 12.15
CA LEU A 27 -4.85 15.22 13.43
C LEU A 27 -5.80 14.07 13.78
N ARG A 28 -6.55 13.54 12.80
CA ARG A 28 -7.45 12.38 12.99
C ARG A 28 -6.67 11.10 13.25
N VAL A 29 -5.54 10.92 12.56
CA VAL A 29 -4.65 9.77 12.79
C VAL A 29 -4.11 9.80 14.21
N TYR A 30 -3.67 10.94 14.72
CA TYR A 30 -3.15 11.06 16.09
C TYR A 30 -4.24 10.82 17.15
N GLU A 31 -5.45 11.35 16.95
CA GLU A 31 -6.59 11.02 17.82
C GLU A 31 -6.92 9.51 17.79
N ALA A 32 -6.96 8.87 16.62
CA ALA A 32 -7.24 7.44 16.48
C ALA A 32 -6.17 6.54 17.14
N ASN A 33 -4.93 7.04 17.26
CA ASN A 33 -3.82 6.36 17.94
C ASN A 33 -3.69 6.77 19.42
N GLY A 34 -4.68 7.47 20.00
CA GLY A 34 -4.68 7.87 21.41
C GLY A 34 -3.67 8.97 21.78
N LEU A 35 -3.00 9.55 20.78
CA LEU A 35 -2.00 10.60 21.00
C LEU A 35 -2.64 11.94 21.37
N LEU A 36 -3.89 12.16 20.97
CA LEU A 36 -4.68 13.36 21.24
C LEU A 36 -6.10 13.00 21.66
N SER A 37 -6.73 13.88 22.43
CA SER A 37 -8.13 13.73 22.86
C SER A 37 -8.83 15.09 22.83
N PRO A 38 -9.09 15.65 21.63
CA PRO A 38 -9.70 16.96 21.51
C PRO A 38 -11.13 16.96 22.07
N VAL A 39 -11.51 18.06 22.71
CA VAL A 39 -12.89 18.25 23.17
C VAL A 39 -13.84 18.38 22.00
N ARG A 40 -15.11 18.04 22.20
CA ARG A 40 -16.14 18.14 21.15
C ARG A 40 -17.14 19.24 21.49
N SER A 41 -17.50 20.03 20.48
CA SER A 41 -18.58 21.02 20.58
C SER A 41 -19.95 20.33 20.71
N GLN A 42 -20.99 21.10 21.04
CA GLN A 42 -22.38 20.63 21.06
C GLN A 42 -22.85 20.07 19.69
N LYS A 43 -22.26 20.53 18.59
CA LYS A 43 -22.51 20.00 17.23
C LYS A 43 -21.56 18.87 16.83
N ASN A 44 -20.87 18.26 17.81
CA ASN A 44 -19.93 17.15 17.65
C ASN A 44 -18.66 17.46 16.82
N TRP A 45 -18.32 18.74 16.63
CA TRP A 45 -17.07 19.15 15.99
C TRP A 45 -15.89 19.09 16.96
N ARG A 46 -14.72 18.68 16.47
CA ARG A 46 -13.45 18.64 17.24
C ARG A 46 -12.93 20.06 17.48
N LEU A 47 -12.59 20.31 18.72
CA LEU A 47 -12.07 21.56 19.24
C LEU A 47 -10.78 21.27 20.01
N TYR A 48 -9.70 21.92 19.61
CA TYR A 48 -8.35 21.71 20.12
C TYR A 48 -7.98 22.85 21.06
N SER A 49 -7.58 22.49 22.27
CA SER A 49 -7.12 23.43 23.29
C SER A 49 -5.67 23.84 23.07
N SER A 50 -5.22 24.82 23.85
CA SER A 50 -3.80 25.17 23.96
C SER A 50 -2.94 23.97 24.41
N GLY A 51 -3.48 23.10 25.28
CA GLY A 51 -2.84 21.86 25.72
C GLY A 51 -2.69 20.82 24.60
N ASP A 52 -3.67 20.71 23.71
CA ASP A 52 -3.58 19.83 22.54
C ASP A 52 -2.48 20.28 21.57
N ILE A 53 -2.29 21.59 21.43
CA ILE A 53 -1.21 22.16 20.60
C ILE A 53 0.16 21.86 21.21
N ALA A 54 0.30 22.00 22.54
CA ALA A 54 1.53 21.64 23.24
C ALA A 54 1.87 20.15 23.05
N ARG A 55 0.86 19.27 23.19
CA ARG A 55 1.01 17.83 22.96
C ARG A 55 1.34 17.50 21.51
N LEU A 56 0.76 18.21 20.55
CA LEU A 56 1.10 18.09 19.13
C LEU A 56 2.56 18.42 18.84
N ASN A 57 3.09 19.50 19.43
CA ASN A 57 4.49 19.87 19.26
C ASN A 57 5.44 18.80 19.83
N GLU A 58 5.05 18.18 20.95
CA GLU A 58 5.81 17.08 21.57
C GLU A 58 5.80 15.83 20.68
N ILE A 59 4.63 15.43 20.15
CA ILE A 59 4.48 14.34 19.18
C ILE A 59 5.37 14.60 17.97
N LEU A 60 5.37 15.82 17.42
CA LEU A 60 6.17 16.18 16.26
C LEU A 60 7.67 16.13 16.54
N SER A 61 8.10 16.59 17.72
CA SER A 61 9.50 16.51 18.14
C SER A 61 9.96 15.05 18.25
N LEU A 62 9.16 14.18 18.87
CA LEU A 62 9.45 12.75 18.97
C LEU A 62 9.39 12.06 17.60
N LYS A 63 8.51 12.50 16.70
CA LYS A 63 8.43 11.98 15.34
C LYS A 63 9.66 12.34 14.50
N GLN A 64 10.22 13.53 14.70
CA GLN A 64 11.49 13.95 14.07
C GLN A 64 12.68 13.11 14.54
N LEU A 65 12.61 12.54 15.76
CA LEU A 65 13.59 11.57 16.25
C LEU A 65 13.43 10.17 15.65
N GLY A 66 12.47 9.97 14.73
CA GLY A 66 12.26 8.72 14.01
C GLY A 66 11.37 7.71 14.74
N LEU A 67 10.74 8.10 15.85
CA LEU A 67 9.90 7.20 16.65
C LEU A 67 8.58 6.85 15.93
N SER A 68 8.09 5.64 16.16
CA SER A 68 6.76 5.20 15.70
C SER A 68 5.66 5.87 16.54
N LEU A 69 4.43 5.98 16.01
CA LEU A 69 3.33 6.61 16.76
C LEU A 69 2.97 5.83 18.04
N SER A 70 3.15 4.51 18.04
CA SER A 70 2.96 3.66 19.23
C SER A 70 4.01 3.91 20.31
N ALA A 71 5.29 4.02 19.94
CA ALA A 71 6.36 4.36 20.89
C ALA A 71 6.16 5.77 21.46
N ILE A 72 5.72 6.72 20.63
CA ILE A 72 5.38 8.07 21.07
C ILE A 72 4.22 8.03 22.09
N ALA A 73 3.18 7.23 21.85
CA ALA A 73 2.08 7.08 22.81
C ALA A 73 2.56 6.54 24.16
N GLU A 74 3.38 5.49 24.16
CA GLU A 74 3.94 4.90 25.39
C GLU A 74 4.83 5.90 26.18
N ILE A 75 5.60 6.73 25.48
CA ILE A 75 6.40 7.82 26.08
C ILE A 75 5.48 8.88 26.70
N LEU A 76 4.49 9.35 25.94
CA LEU A 76 3.58 10.42 26.36
C LEU A 76 2.59 10.01 27.44
N GLU A 77 2.44 8.71 27.68
CA GLU A 77 1.62 8.14 28.76
C GLU A 77 2.47 7.74 29.98
N GLY A 78 3.77 8.06 29.96
CA GLY A 78 4.69 7.82 31.08
C GLY A 78 4.95 6.34 31.37
N ARG A 79 4.65 5.45 30.40
CA ARG A 79 4.80 4.00 30.53
C ARG A 79 6.15 3.47 30.06
N MET A 80 6.94 4.30 29.41
CA MET A 80 8.32 3.97 29.03
C MET A 80 9.29 4.28 30.17
N THR A 81 9.75 3.23 30.84
CA THR A 81 10.73 3.30 31.94
C THR A 81 12.20 3.36 31.47
N ASP A 82 12.48 3.20 30.17
CA ASP A 82 13.85 3.13 29.66
C ASP A 82 14.08 3.88 28.34
N VAL A 83 14.09 5.22 28.44
CA VAL A 83 14.48 6.12 27.35
C VAL A 83 15.95 5.87 26.93
N GLY A 84 16.79 5.35 27.83
CA GLY A 84 18.18 5.01 27.54
C GLY A 84 18.30 3.93 26.47
N HIS A 85 17.54 2.85 26.62
CA HIS A 85 17.52 1.75 25.65
C HIS A 85 17.02 2.18 24.26
N LEU A 86 16.01 3.06 24.17
CA LEU A 86 15.58 3.64 22.89
C LEU A 86 16.68 4.50 22.23
N LEU A 87 17.38 5.30 23.02
CA LEU A 87 18.49 6.12 22.52
C LEU A 87 19.67 5.25 22.08
N ASP A 88 19.91 4.11 22.72
CA ASP A 88 20.94 3.14 22.31
C ASP A 88 20.58 2.43 21.00
N ILE A 89 19.31 2.03 20.83
CA ILE A 89 18.80 1.49 19.56
C ILE A 89 18.95 2.55 18.46
N GLN A 90 18.53 3.79 18.74
CA GLN A 90 18.61 4.88 17.77
C GLN A 90 20.05 5.22 17.40
N LYS A 91 20.96 5.26 18.38
CA LYS A 91 22.40 5.44 18.17
C LYS A 91 22.97 4.33 17.30
N THR A 92 22.59 3.08 17.54
CA THR A 92 23.02 1.94 16.74
C THR A 92 22.54 2.07 15.29
N ILE A 93 21.28 2.45 15.08
CA ILE A 93 20.73 2.68 13.72
C ILE A 93 21.44 3.84 13.01
N LEU A 94 21.66 4.96 13.71
CA LEU A 94 22.34 6.13 13.14
C LEU A 94 23.81 5.84 12.82
N THR A 95 24.49 5.07 13.67
CA THR A 95 25.89 4.68 13.45
C THR A 95 26.00 3.76 12.23
N ALA A 96 25.10 2.77 12.11
CA ALA A 96 25.05 1.91 10.92
C ALA A 96 24.77 2.69 9.63
N ARG A 97 23.90 3.72 9.68
CA ARG A 97 23.66 4.63 8.55
C ARG A 97 24.87 5.50 8.22
N GLN A 98 25.58 6.00 9.22
CA GLN A 98 26.79 6.79 9.02
C GLN A 98 27.88 5.97 8.31
N GLU A 99 28.20 4.79 8.84
CA GLU A 99 29.23 3.92 8.25
C GLU A 99 28.91 3.55 6.79
N GLN A 100 27.63 3.36 6.50
CA GLN A 100 27.15 3.07 5.16
C GLN A 100 27.26 4.28 4.23
N ALA A 101 26.86 5.47 4.68
CA ALA A 101 27.04 6.70 3.91
C ALA A 101 28.51 6.97 3.59
N GLU A 102 29.41 6.68 4.54
CA GLU A 102 30.87 6.78 4.33
C GLU A 102 31.40 5.75 3.32
N ARG A 103 30.81 4.56 3.21
CA ARG A 103 31.15 3.58 2.16
C ARG A 103 30.63 4.03 0.80
N GLY A 104 29.38 4.51 0.71
CA GLY A 104 28.83 5.09 -0.51
C GLY A 104 29.63 6.28 -1.04
N LEU A 105 30.03 7.21 -0.16
CA LEU A 105 30.88 8.36 -0.54
C LEU A 105 32.24 7.93 -1.10
N ARG A 106 32.85 6.89 -0.53
CA ARG A 106 34.12 6.33 -1.05
C ARG A 106 33.94 5.77 -2.46
N LEU A 107 32.84 5.08 -2.71
CA LEU A 107 32.53 4.52 -4.02
C LEU A 107 32.24 5.61 -5.06
N VAL A 108 31.46 6.65 -4.70
CA VAL A 108 31.26 7.83 -5.56
C VAL A 108 32.59 8.47 -5.94
N ALA A 109 33.50 8.68 -4.98
CA ALA A 109 34.80 9.29 -5.25
C ALA A 109 35.67 8.43 -6.20
N GLN A 110 35.60 7.10 -6.07
CA GLN A 110 36.27 6.17 -6.99
C GLN A 110 35.70 6.27 -8.41
N LEU A 111 34.38 6.28 -8.55
CA LEU A 111 33.71 6.37 -9.85
C LEU A 111 33.92 7.73 -10.53
N GLN A 112 33.93 8.82 -9.76
CA GLN A 112 34.30 10.15 -10.27
C GLN A 112 35.74 10.16 -10.78
N SER A 113 36.68 9.54 -10.06
CA SER A 113 38.09 9.44 -10.48
C SER A 113 38.24 8.63 -11.77
N LYS A 114 37.49 7.51 -11.89
CA LYS A 114 37.43 6.67 -13.10
C LYS A 114 36.89 7.43 -14.31
N SER A 115 35.80 8.17 -14.13
CA SER A 115 35.21 9.02 -15.17
C SER A 115 36.15 10.14 -15.62
N LEU A 116 36.87 10.78 -14.69
CA LEU A 116 37.86 11.83 -14.98
C LEU A 116 39.10 11.28 -15.71
N ALA A 117 39.45 10.00 -15.50
CA ALA A 117 40.52 9.32 -16.23
C ALA A 117 40.13 8.92 -17.66
N GLY A 118 38.89 9.21 -18.10
CA GLY A 118 38.39 8.87 -19.43
C GLY A 118 37.92 7.42 -19.57
N GLU A 119 37.83 6.68 -18.46
CA GLU A 119 37.27 5.33 -18.44
C GLU A 119 35.74 5.41 -18.37
N GLY A 120 35.05 4.64 -19.22
CA GLY A 120 33.60 4.55 -19.21
C GLY A 120 33.08 3.91 -17.92
N LEU A 121 32.05 4.52 -17.32
CA LEU A 121 31.30 3.91 -16.22
C LEU A 121 30.50 2.72 -16.76
N SER A 122 30.59 1.57 -16.10
CA SER A 122 29.80 0.39 -16.44
C SER A 122 28.48 0.36 -15.67
N MET A 123 27.50 -0.40 -16.18
CA MET A 123 26.25 -0.66 -15.43
C MET A 123 26.52 -1.36 -14.09
N GLY A 124 27.54 -2.23 -14.02
CA GLY A 124 27.94 -2.87 -12.76
C GLY A 124 28.41 -1.87 -11.71
N ASP A 125 29.20 -0.87 -12.12
CA ASP A 125 29.66 0.20 -11.24
C ASP A 125 28.48 1.02 -10.63
N LEU A 126 27.44 1.24 -11.44
CA LEU A 126 26.22 1.95 -11.01
C LEU A 126 25.37 1.09 -10.06
N LEU A 127 25.30 -0.21 -10.30
CA LEU A 127 24.59 -1.16 -9.44
C LEU A 127 25.28 -1.34 -8.08
N ASP A 128 26.61 -1.39 -8.05
CA ASP A 128 27.38 -1.48 -6.81
C ASP A 128 27.23 -0.19 -5.97
N LEU A 129 27.15 0.98 -6.63
CA LEU A 129 26.84 2.25 -5.97
C LEU A 129 25.43 2.27 -5.35
N ALA A 130 24.44 1.78 -6.09
CA ALA A 130 23.07 1.66 -5.62
C ALA A 130 22.96 0.73 -4.39
N LYS A 131 23.68 -0.40 -4.41
CA LYS A 131 23.73 -1.37 -3.30
C LYS A 131 24.39 -0.81 -2.04
N GLU A 132 25.57 -0.20 -2.17
CA GLU A 132 26.38 0.21 -1.03
C GLU A 132 25.78 1.41 -0.27
N THR A 133 25.00 2.24 -0.96
CA THR A 133 24.27 3.35 -0.33
C THR A 133 23.03 2.91 0.45
N LYS A 134 22.72 1.59 0.54
CA LYS A 134 21.39 1.02 0.85
C LYS A 134 20.26 1.98 0.49
N MET A 135 20.18 2.23 -0.81
CA MET A 135 18.88 2.33 -1.45
C MET A 135 18.23 0.96 -1.25
N ASN A 136 17.08 0.90 -0.58
CA ASN A 136 16.50 -0.36 -0.13
C ASN A 136 15.90 -1.06 -1.36
N GLU A 137 16.61 -1.98 -2.03
CA GLU A 137 16.33 -2.40 -3.42
C GLU A 137 14.85 -2.72 -3.70
N ALA A 138 14.14 -3.45 -2.85
CA ALA A 138 12.71 -3.70 -3.04
C ALA A 138 11.84 -2.45 -2.77
N ALA A 139 12.08 -1.75 -1.66
CA ALA A 139 11.30 -0.56 -1.32
C ALA A 139 11.56 0.62 -2.28
N ASP A 140 12.75 0.72 -2.87
CA ASP A 140 13.12 1.72 -3.87
C ASP A 140 12.74 1.31 -5.30
N GLU A 141 12.70 0.04 -5.68
CA GLU A 141 12.06 -0.36 -6.94
C GLU A 141 10.58 0.03 -6.92
N TYR A 142 9.86 -0.33 -5.85
CA TYR A 142 8.46 0.05 -5.69
C TYR A 142 8.27 1.56 -5.49
N ALA A 143 9.16 2.25 -4.75
CA ALA A 143 9.08 3.70 -4.59
C ALA A 143 9.44 4.47 -5.87
N TRP A 144 10.41 3.99 -6.65
CA TRP A 144 10.73 4.52 -7.97
C TRP A 144 9.59 4.28 -8.95
N LYS A 145 9.03 3.06 -8.99
CA LYS A 145 7.84 2.77 -9.79
C LYS A 145 6.67 3.65 -9.37
N ARG A 146 6.39 3.84 -8.07
CA ARG A 146 5.36 4.79 -7.58
C ARG A 146 5.65 6.22 -8.02
N TYR A 147 6.90 6.65 -7.93
CA TYR A 147 7.32 7.98 -8.36
C TYR A 147 7.12 8.17 -9.86
N ASP A 148 7.58 7.23 -10.69
CA ASP A 148 7.39 7.29 -12.15
C ASP A 148 5.90 7.25 -12.53
N GLN A 149 5.12 6.34 -11.94
CA GLN A 149 3.68 6.20 -12.16
C GLN A 149 2.90 7.47 -11.77
N ALA A 150 3.40 8.24 -10.80
CA ALA A 150 2.81 9.50 -10.35
C ALA A 150 3.21 10.73 -11.20
N ARG A 151 4.14 10.59 -12.15
CA ARG A 151 4.55 11.71 -13.00
C ARG A 151 3.39 12.17 -13.90
N PRO A 152 3.29 13.48 -14.18
CA PRO A 152 2.34 14.00 -15.16
C PRO A 152 2.47 13.29 -16.50
N ARG A 153 1.35 12.86 -17.07
CA ARG A 153 1.25 12.19 -18.37
C ARG A 153 0.64 13.13 -19.40
N THR A 154 1.08 13.01 -20.64
CA THR A 154 0.58 13.82 -21.75
C THR A 154 -0.19 12.93 -22.70
N GLU A 155 -1.44 13.30 -22.95
CA GLU A 155 -2.29 12.61 -23.91
C GLU A 155 -1.85 12.93 -25.35
N ILE A 156 -1.87 11.91 -26.20
CA ILE A 156 -1.68 12.03 -27.64
C ILE A 156 -2.96 11.59 -28.37
N GLU A 157 -3.09 11.99 -29.63
CA GLU A 157 -4.15 11.47 -30.49
C GLU A 157 -3.83 10.03 -30.90
N PRO A 158 -4.65 9.04 -30.52
CA PRO A 158 -4.37 7.63 -30.81
C PRO A 158 -4.71 7.26 -32.26
N ASP A 159 -3.94 6.32 -32.81
CA ASP A 159 -4.29 5.67 -34.07
C ASP A 159 -5.50 4.72 -33.90
N ARG A 160 -6.48 4.82 -34.80
CA ARG A 160 -7.76 4.08 -34.65
C ARG A 160 -7.60 2.58 -34.86
N ASP A 161 -6.73 2.16 -35.77
CA ASP A 161 -6.49 0.75 -36.04
C ASP A 161 -5.78 0.11 -34.84
N ASN A 162 -4.85 0.85 -34.24
CA ASN A 162 -4.22 0.48 -32.98
C ASN A 162 -5.24 0.35 -31.82
N LEU A 163 -6.18 1.29 -31.67
CA LEU A 163 -7.24 1.17 -30.66
C LEU A 163 -8.09 -0.09 -30.86
N GLN A 164 -8.37 -0.48 -32.10
CA GLN A 164 -9.09 -1.72 -32.40
C GLN A 164 -8.27 -2.95 -32.04
N ALA A 165 -6.97 -2.95 -32.33
CA ALA A 165 -6.07 -4.07 -32.00
C ALA A 165 -5.95 -4.29 -30.48
N CYS A 166 -5.93 -3.21 -29.69
CA CYS A 166 -5.90 -3.25 -28.22
C CYS A 166 -7.26 -3.65 -27.60
N ALA A 167 -8.37 -3.55 -28.32
CA ALA A 167 -9.67 -3.98 -27.81
C ALA A 167 -9.72 -5.51 -27.67
N GLY A 168 -10.39 -5.97 -26.62
CA GLY A 168 -10.48 -7.39 -26.29
C GLY A 168 -10.66 -7.64 -24.81
N GLU A 169 -10.61 -8.91 -24.42
CA GLU A 169 -10.63 -9.35 -23.04
C GLU A 169 -9.23 -9.84 -22.66
N TYR A 170 -8.83 -9.54 -21.43
CA TYR A 170 -7.55 -9.92 -20.87
C TYR A 170 -7.75 -10.49 -19.47
N ARG A 171 -6.94 -11.49 -19.12
CA ARG A 171 -6.99 -12.13 -17.80
C ARG A 171 -5.65 -11.98 -17.10
N PHE A 172 -5.67 -11.36 -15.93
CA PHE A 172 -4.51 -11.23 -15.07
C PHE A 172 -4.11 -12.58 -14.49
N GLU A 173 -2.82 -12.72 -14.14
CA GLU A 173 -2.29 -13.90 -13.44
C GLU A 173 -3.08 -14.22 -12.16
N ASP A 174 -3.65 -13.19 -11.54
CA ASP A 174 -4.45 -13.30 -10.31
C ASP A 174 -5.90 -13.78 -10.53
N GLY A 175 -6.27 -14.07 -11.78
CA GLY A 175 -7.60 -14.55 -12.18
C GLY A 175 -8.62 -13.46 -12.46
N ILE A 176 -8.32 -12.19 -12.14
CA ILE A 176 -9.19 -11.07 -12.47
C ILE A 176 -9.18 -10.88 -14.00
N ALA A 177 -10.34 -10.56 -14.55
CA ALA A 177 -10.47 -10.20 -15.97
C ALA A 177 -10.68 -8.70 -16.13
N ILE A 178 -10.13 -8.15 -17.21
CA ILE A 178 -10.42 -6.80 -17.70
C ILE A 178 -10.92 -6.88 -19.13
N ARG A 179 -11.94 -6.09 -19.44
CA ARG A 179 -12.42 -5.90 -20.79
C ARG A 179 -12.03 -4.51 -21.28
N ILE A 180 -11.39 -4.46 -22.43
CA ILE A 180 -10.97 -3.24 -23.11
C ILE A 180 -11.84 -3.07 -24.35
N THR A 181 -12.53 -1.94 -24.44
CA THR A 181 -13.38 -1.58 -25.57
C THR A 181 -12.83 -0.35 -26.27
N SER A 182 -12.82 -0.37 -27.60
CA SER A 182 -12.47 0.81 -28.38
C SER A 182 -13.64 1.79 -28.40
N THR A 183 -13.36 3.02 -28.00
CA THR A 183 -14.20 4.18 -28.26
C THR A 183 -13.54 4.95 -29.39
N GLY A 184 -14.28 5.62 -30.29
CA GLY A 184 -13.68 6.23 -31.49
C GLY A 184 -12.52 7.22 -31.25
N ASN A 185 -12.32 7.67 -30.00
CA ASN A 185 -11.27 8.59 -29.56
C ASN A 185 -10.38 8.05 -28.42
N GLY A 186 -10.45 6.77 -28.05
CA GLY A 186 -9.67 6.21 -26.94
C GLY A 186 -10.11 4.81 -26.53
N LEU A 187 -9.59 4.27 -25.43
CA LEU A 187 -10.02 2.97 -24.91
C LEU A 187 -10.87 3.16 -23.65
N ARG A 188 -11.77 2.21 -23.39
CA ARG A 188 -12.48 2.11 -22.12
C ARG A 188 -12.26 0.74 -21.50
N GLY A 189 -11.83 0.73 -20.25
CA GLY A 189 -11.59 -0.45 -19.45
C GLY A 189 -12.73 -0.72 -18.48
N GLU A 190 -13.11 -1.99 -18.35
CA GLU A 190 -13.96 -2.49 -17.28
C GLU A 190 -13.17 -3.58 -16.55
N LEU A 191 -12.72 -3.28 -15.33
CA LEU A 191 -12.12 -4.27 -14.44
C LEU A 191 -13.21 -4.85 -13.54
N LEU A 192 -13.15 -6.15 -13.25
CA LEU A 192 -14.09 -6.83 -12.38
C LEU A 192 -14.28 -6.08 -11.04
N GLY A 193 -15.53 -5.83 -10.63
CA GLY A 193 -15.85 -5.15 -9.37
C GLY A 193 -15.58 -3.63 -9.35
N GLN A 194 -15.13 -3.04 -10.46
CA GLN A 194 -14.87 -1.60 -10.58
C GLN A 194 -15.75 -0.94 -11.65
N PRO A 195 -16.09 0.36 -11.50
CA PRO A 195 -16.74 1.11 -12.58
C PRO A 195 -15.87 1.15 -13.84
N GLU A 196 -16.51 1.33 -15.00
CA GLU A 196 -15.79 1.59 -16.25
C GLU A 196 -14.93 2.87 -16.14
N PHE A 197 -13.77 2.86 -16.79
CA PHE A 197 -12.84 3.99 -16.81
C PHE A 197 -12.26 4.20 -18.21
N ASP A 198 -11.99 5.46 -18.55
CA ASP A 198 -11.36 5.83 -19.81
C ASP A 198 -9.83 5.72 -19.72
N LEU A 199 -9.23 5.13 -20.74
CA LEU A 199 -7.79 5.00 -20.95
C LEU A 199 -7.37 5.99 -22.05
N PHE A 200 -6.44 6.87 -21.70
CA PHE A 200 -5.93 7.92 -22.58
C PHE A 200 -4.56 7.51 -23.11
N ALA A 201 -4.33 7.64 -24.42
CA ALA A 201 -3.05 7.24 -25.03
C ALA A 201 -1.93 8.24 -24.68
N GLU A 202 -0.76 7.75 -24.29
CA GLU A 202 0.50 8.50 -24.22
C GLU A 202 1.52 8.04 -25.29
N ALA A 203 1.34 6.83 -25.83
CA ALA A 203 2.04 6.26 -26.99
C ALA A 203 1.13 5.19 -27.64
N PRO A 204 1.49 4.60 -28.80
CA PRO A 204 0.64 3.60 -29.46
C PRO A 204 0.15 2.48 -28.53
N ASP A 205 1.06 1.79 -27.83
CA ASP A 205 0.70 0.70 -26.92
C ASP A 205 0.69 1.11 -25.45
N ARG A 206 0.70 2.43 -25.16
CA ARG A 206 0.79 2.93 -23.77
C ARG A 206 -0.33 3.90 -23.46
N PHE A 207 -1.05 3.59 -22.40
CA PHE A 207 -2.22 4.32 -21.96
C PHE A 207 -2.13 4.65 -20.47
N PHE A 208 -2.87 5.67 -20.02
CA PHE A 208 -2.90 6.09 -18.63
C PHE A 208 -4.29 6.56 -18.20
N LEU A 209 -4.51 6.63 -16.88
CA LEU A 209 -5.73 7.19 -16.29
C LEU A 209 -5.47 8.63 -15.82
N LYS A 210 -6.45 9.52 -16.01
CA LYS A 210 -6.39 10.90 -15.51
C LYS A 210 -6.82 11.02 -14.04
N VAL A 211 -7.60 10.06 -13.54
CA VAL A 211 -8.20 10.11 -12.19
C VAL A 211 -7.34 9.45 -11.11
N THR A 212 -6.43 8.56 -11.50
CA THR A 212 -5.52 7.86 -10.58
C THR A 212 -4.20 7.56 -11.28
N PRO A 213 -3.06 7.52 -10.56
CA PRO A 213 -1.76 7.11 -11.10
C PRO A 213 -1.72 5.63 -11.50
N ALA A 214 -2.30 5.32 -12.66
CA ALA A 214 -2.29 3.99 -13.26
C ALA A 214 -1.98 4.09 -14.76
N GLN A 215 -1.22 3.13 -15.26
CA GLN A 215 -0.87 3.01 -16.68
C GLN A 215 -1.10 1.58 -17.19
N PHE A 216 -1.30 1.48 -18.49
CA PHE A 216 -1.52 0.23 -19.21
C PHE A 216 -0.55 0.18 -20.38
N THR A 217 0.28 -0.86 -20.44
CA THR A 217 1.17 -1.13 -21.57
C THR A 217 0.71 -2.40 -22.26
N PHE A 218 0.31 -2.33 -23.52
CA PHE A 218 -0.03 -3.50 -24.32
C PHE A 218 1.25 -4.17 -24.83
N SER A 219 1.29 -5.51 -24.78
CA SER A 219 2.36 -6.31 -25.37
C SER A 219 1.90 -6.94 -26.68
N ARG A 220 2.83 -7.11 -27.60
CA ARG A 220 2.61 -7.69 -28.93
C ARG A 220 3.54 -8.87 -29.16
N ASP A 221 3.07 -9.85 -29.91
CA ASP A 221 3.85 -11.02 -30.34
C ASP A 221 4.81 -10.68 -31.51
N GLU A 222 5.49 -11.71 -32.04
CA GLU A 222 6.44 -11.56 -33.15
C GLU A 222 5.77 -11.11 -34.46
N GLU A 223 4.49 -11.43 -34.62
CA GLU A 223 3.64 -11.04 -35.75
C GLU A 223 3.07 -9.62 -35.62
N GLY A 224 3.22 -8.99 -34.44
CA GLY A 224 2.75 -7.64 -34.14
C GLY A 224 1.30 -7.59 -33.64
N GLU A 225 0.70 -8.74 -33.35
CA GLU A 225 -0.64 -8.84 -32.77
C GLU A 225 -0.59 -8.62 -31.25
N VAL A 226 -1.60 -7.95 -30.71
CA VAL A 226 -1.67 -7.73 -29.25
C VAL A 226 -1.91 -9.06 -28.55
N GLU A 227 -0.98 -9.49 -27.71
CA GLU A 227 -1.04 -10.76 -26.96
C GLU A 227 -1.36 -10.56 -25.47
N GLY A 228 -1.25 -9.33 -24.95
CA GLY A 228 -1.43 -9.06 -23.53
C GLY A 228 -1.37 -7.59 -23.17
N LEU A 229 -1.44 -7.33 -21.85
CA LEU A 229 -1.22 -6.01 -21.27
C LEU A 229 -0.57 -6.11 -19.89
N VAL A 230 0.01 -5.00 -19.45
CA VAL A 230 0.54 -4.82 -18.10
C VAL A 230 -0.12 -3.60 -17.47
N LEU A 231 -0.75 -3.78 -16.31
CA LEU A 231 -1.24 -2.70 -15.47
C LEU A 231 -0.15 -2.27 -14.49
N HIS A 232 0.29 -1.02 -14.59
CA HIS A 232 1.25 -0.39 -13.71
C HIS A 232 0.51 0.51 -12.72
N GLN A 233 0.47 0.15 -11.43
CA GLN A 233 -0.23 0.94 -10.41
C GLN A 233 0.34 0.71 -9.01
N GLY A 234 0.50 1.79 -8.23
CA GLY A 234 0.92 1.71 -6.82
C GLY A 234 2.33 1.14 -6.60
N GLY A 235 3.19 1.20 -7.62
CA GLY A 235 4.52 0.58 -7.66
C GLY A 235 4.50 -0.82 -8.27
N PHE A 236 3.33 -1.43 -8.42
CA PHE A 236 3.19 -2.80 -8.88
C PHE A 236 2.96 -2.86 -10.39
N GLU A 237 3.25 -4.02 -10.96
CA GLU A 237 3.01 -4.37 -12.35
C GLU A 237 2.26 -5.70 -12.36
N MET A 238 1.07 -5.72 -12.94
CA MET A 238 0.21 -6.90 -13.04
C MET A 238 0.04 -7.24 -14.51
N LYS A 239 0.49 -8.43 -14.90
CA LYS A 239 0.41 -8.89 -16.28
C LYS A 239 -0.94 -9.56 -16.53
N ALA A 240 -1.50 -9.31 -17.71
CA ALA A 240 -2.67 -9.99 -18.22
C ALA A 240 -2.43 -10.49 -19.63
N GLU A 241 -2.81 -11.73 -19.88
CA GLU A 241 -2.80 -12.34 -21.21
C GLU A 241 -4.12 -12.05 -21.91
N LYS A 242 -4.07 -11.80 -23.22
CA LYS A 242 -5.28 -11.68 -24.03
C LYS A 242 -5.99 -13.02 -24.06
N CYS A 243 -7.30 -13.01 -23.81
CA CYS A 243 -8.09 -14.23 -23.69
C CYS A 243 -9.26 -14.24 -24.66
N ALA A 244 -9.89 -15.41 -24.79
CA ALA A 244 -11.05 -15.58 -25.66
C ALA A 244 -12.23 -14.72 -25.20
N GLU A 245 -13.04 -14.27 -26.16
CA GLU A 245 -14.27 -13.53 -25.87
C GLU A 245 -15.20 -14.32 -24.93
N GLY A 246 -15.77 -13.64 -23.93
CA GLY A 246 -16.67 -14.22 -22.94
C GLY A 246 -16.00 -14.67 -21.65
N VAL A 247 -14.66 -14.66 -21.56
CA VAL A 247 -13.94 -14.92 -20.30
C VAL A 247 -14.30 -13.86 -19.25
N PHE A 248 -14.32 -12.58 -19.60
CA PHE A 248 -14.73 -11.51 -18.69
C PHE A 248 -16.15 -11.72 -18.18
N ALA A 249 -17.09 -12.02 -19.08
CA ALA A 249 -18.48 -12.26 -18.72
C ALA A 249 -18.64 -13.49 -17.81
N ALA A 250 -17.89 -14.56 -18.07
CA ALA A 250 -17.88 -15.76 -17.24
C ALA A 250 -17.30 -15.49 -15.85
N THR A 251 -16.15 -14.79 -15.75
CA THR A 251 -15.54 -14.40 -14.47
C THR A 251 -16.46 -13.47 -13.67
N LYS A 252 -17.16 -12.55 -14.35
CA LYS A 252 -18.16 -11.68 -13.72
C LYS A 252 -19.35 -12.46 -13.19
N ALA A 253 -19.87 -13.41 -13.97
CA ALA A 253 -20.97 -14.26 -13.54
C ALA A 253 -20.58 -15.14 -12.33
N ASP A 254 -19.37 -15.72 -12.32
CA ASP A 254 -18.87 -16.50 -11.19
C ASP A 254 -18.76 -15.66 -9.91
N LEU A 255 -18.20 -14.44 -9.99
CA LEU A 255 -18.15 -13.53 -8.86
C LEU A 255 -19.56 -13.16 -8.37
N GLU A 256 -20.48 -12.82 -9.28
CA GLU A 256 -21.86 -12.50 -8.94
C GLU A 256 -22.57 -13.69 -8.28
N ASP A 257 -22.32 -14.91 -8.74
CA ASP A 257 -22.83 -16.15 -8.12
C ASP A 257 -22.25 -16.35 -6.72
N ARG A 258 -20.94 -16.17 -6.53
CA ARG A 258 -20.29 -16.27 -5.23
C ARG A 258 -20.80 -15.23 -4.23
N ILE A 259 -21.01 -13.99 -4.68
CA ILE A 259 -21.61 -12.92 -3.86
C ILE A 259 -23.06 -13.26 -3.49
N ARG A 260 -23.87 -13.63 -4.48
CA ARG A 260 -25.30 -13.95 -4.31
C ARG A 260 -25.50 -15.14 -3.38
N ASN A 261 -24.71 -16.19 -3.56
CA ASN A 261 -24.86 -17.45 -2.82
C ASN A 261 -24.01 -17.50 -1.54
N LYS A 262 -23.18 -16.47 -1.29
CA LYS A 262 -22.19 -16.45 -0.19
C LYS A 262 -21.33 -17.72 -0.22
N THR A 263 -20.69 -17.96 -1.34
CA THR A 263 -19.84 -19.13 -1.54
C THR A 263 -18.37 -18.72 -1.40
N PRO A 264 -17.68 -19.13 -0.32
CA PRO A 264 -16.24 -18.91 -0.20
C PRO A 264 -15.49 -19.78 -1.21
N PHE A 265 -14.23 -19.44 -1.44
CA PHE A 265 -13.26 -20.33 -2.06
C PHE A 265 -13.22 -21.67 -1.32
N ALA A 266 -13.06 -22.75 -2.08
CA ALA A 266 -12.95 -24.09 -1.53
C ALA A 266 -11.75 -24.15 -0.56
N GLY A 267 -12.00 -24.66 0.66
CA GLY A 267 -10.96 -24.73 1.70
C GLY A 267 -10.56 -23.38 2.31
N GLY A 268 -11.25 -22.27 1.98
CA GLY A 268 -10.86 -20.92 2.37
C GLY A 268 -10.75 -20.72 3.89
N GLU A 269 -11.66 -21.31 4.68
CA GLU A 269 -11.57 -21.24 6.15
C GLU A 269 -10.31 -21.94 6.67
N GLN A 270 -10.01 -23.15 6.19
CA GLN A 270 -8.82 -23.90 6.61
C GLN A 270 -7.54 -23.15 6.22
N LYS A 271 -7.50 -22.58 5.02
CA LYS A 271 -6.38 -21.75 4.54
C LYS A 271 -6.19 -20.53 5.44
N LEU A 272 -7.26 -19.78 5.75
CA LEU A 272 -7.18 -18.62 6.65
C LEU A 272 -6.72 -19.00 8.07
N ARG A 273 -7.20 -20.13 8.63
CA ARG A 273 -6.75 -20.61 9.95
C ARG A 273 -5.25 -20.86 9.98
N ARG A 274 -4.72 -21.54 8.96
CA ARG A 274 -3.28 -21.80 8.82
C ARG A 274 -2.52 -20.48 8.72
N LEU A 275 -2.98 -19.59 7.85
CA LEU A 275 -2.35 -18.29 7.57
C LEU A 275 -2.23 -17.42 8.82
N ILE A 276 -3.29 -17.36 9.65
CA ILE A 276 -3.28 -16.66 10.95
C ILE A 276 -2.26 -17.29 11.90
N GLY A 277 -2.17 -18.63 11.93
CA GLY A 277 -1.18 -19.36 12.72
C GLY A 277 0.26 -19.01 12.33
N GLU A 278 0.56 -19.07 11.03
CA GLU A 278 1.87 -18.74 10.47
C GLU A 278 2.27 -17.28 10.74
N HIS A 279 1.33 -16.34 10.58
CA HIS A 279 1.56 -14.93 10.90
C HIS A 279 1.81 -14.70 12.38
N ARG A 280 1.15 -15.46 13.25
CA ARG A 280 1.39 -15.39 14.70
C ARG A 280 2.76 -15.92 15.09
N GLU A 281 3.26 -16.93 14.39
CA GLU A 281 4.62 -17.46 14.56
C GLU A 281 5.70 -16.60 13.91
N GLY A 282 5.31 -15.56 13.15
CA GLY A 282 6.23 -14.74 12.37
C GLY A 282 6.87 -15.48 11.20
N LYS A 283 6.22 -16.55 10.71
CA LYS A 283 6.71 -17.41 9.62
C LYS A 283 5.62 -17.70 8.57
N PRO A 284 5.11 -16.68 7.84
CA PRO A 284 4.20 -16.89 6.71
C PRO A 284 4.77 -17.84 5.67
N ASP A 285 3.93 -18.70 5.08
CA ASP A 285 4.32 -19.43 3.88
C ASP A 285 4.26 -18.52 2.65
N TYR A 286 5.40 -17.95 2.31
CA TYR A 286 5.54 -17.04 1.17
C TYR A 286 5.42 -17.72 -0.20
N VAL A 287 5.48 -19.06 -0.26
CA VAL A 287 5.35 -19.81 -1.53
C VAL A 287 3.91 -19.76 -2.03
N GLU A 288 2.94 -19.76 -1.12
CA GLU A 288 1.52 -19.68 -1.46
C GLU A 288 1.02 -18.25 -1.74
N MET A 289 1.92 -17.28 -1.90
CA MET A 289 1.57 -15.88 -2.15
C MET A 289 2.12 -15.41 -3.49
N THR A 290 1.36 -14.56 -4.20
CA THR A 290 1.91 -13.82 -5.34
C THR A 290 3.09 -12.95 -4.90
N PRO A 291 4.04 -12.63 -5.79
CA PRO A 291 5.19 -11.79 -5.44
C PRO A 291 4.81 -10.43 -4.82
N VAL A 292 3.69 -9.87 -5.29
CA VAL A 292 3.11 -8.63 -4.78
C VAL A 292 2.63 -8.80 -3.33
N LEU A 293 1.83 -9.83 -3.05
CA LEU A 293 1.33 -10.08 -1.71
C LEU A 293 2.47 -10.44 -0.76
N ARG A 294 3.44 -11.25 -1.20
CA ARG A 294 4.64 -11.59 -0.43
C ARG A 294 5.34 -10.34 0.07
N SER A 295 5.63 -9.40 -0.83
CA SER A 295 6.32 -8.15 -0.49
C SER A 295 5.54 -7.33 0.55
N LEU A 296 4.20 -7.26 0.41
CA LEU A 296 3.33 -6.56 1.36
C LEU A 296 3.29 -7.24 2.73
N VAL A 297 3.24 -8.58 2.76
CA VAL A 297 3.24 -9.35 3.99
C VAL A 297 4.58 -9.23 4.69
N GLU A 298 5.71 -9.36 3.98
CA GLU A 298 7.06 -9.16 4.53
C GLU A 298 7.21 -7.78 5.18
N GLU A 299 6.73 -6.73 4.51
CA GLU A 299 6.80 -5.35 5.02
C GLU A 299 5.97 -5.17 6.30
N GLN A 300 4.79 -5.79 6.38
CA GLN A 300 3.83 -5.58 7.48
C GLN A 300 3.93 -6.63 8.60
N LEU A 301 4.66 -7.72 8.41
CA LEU A 301 4.71 -8.87 9.32
C LEU A 301 4.99 -8.47 10.78
N PRO A 302 5.95 -7.59 11.11
CA PRO A 302 6.20 -7.22 12.51
C PRO A 302 5.00 -6.55 13.18
N VAL A 303 4.21 -5.79 12.42
CA VAL A 303 3.00 -5.13 12.92
C VAL A 303 1.89 -6.16 13.12
N VAL A 304 1.72 -7.07 12.15
CA VAL A 304 0.69 -8.12 12.21
C VAL A 304 0.96 -9.09 13.36
N VAL A 305 2.21 -9.54 13.56
CA VAL A 305 2.61 -10.41 14.68
C VAL A 305 2.21 -9.78 16.02
N LYS A 306 2.61 -8.51 16.25
CA LYS A 306 2.32 -7.80 17.50
C LYS A 306 0.81 -7.64 17.73
N GLU A 307 0.04 -7.41 16.67
CA GLU A 307 -1.41 -7.30 16.77
C GLU A 307 -2.07 -8.65 17.10
N LEU A 308 -1.60 -9.75 16.50
CA LEU A 308 -2.06 -11.10 16.81
C LEU A 308 -1.68 -11.54 18.23
N GLU A 309 -0.51 -11.14 18.74
CA GLU A 309 -0.14 -11.32 20.14
C GLU A 309 -1.08 -10.58 21.09
N ARG A 310 -1.41 -9.31 20.78
CA ARG A 310 -2.35 -8.49 21.55
C ARG A 310 -3.75 -9.11 21.58
N LEU A 311 -4.22 -9.60 20.45
CA LEU A 311 -5.53 -10.25 20.31
C LEU A 311 -5.60 -11.59 21.03
N GLY A 312 -4.47 -12.28 21.23
CA GLY A 312 -4.41 -13.57 21.89
C GLY A 312 -4.82 -14.72 20.97
N PRO A 313 -5.06 -15.93 21.51
CA PRO A 313 -5.45 -17.09 20.71
C PRO A 313 -6.78 -16.88 19.98
N MET A 314 -6.82 -17.33 18.72
CA MET A 314 -8.03 -17.40 17.92
C MET A 314 -9.00 -18.42 18.55
N ARG A 315 -10.26 -18.00 18.70
CA ARG A 315 -11.37 -18.81 19.25
C ARG A 315 -12.25 -19.38 18.15
N SER A 316 -12.62 -18.57 17.15
CA SER A 316 -13.45 -19.02 16.03
C SER A 316 -13.21 -18.19 14.78
N ILE A 317 -13.58 -18.78 13.63
CA ILE A 317 -13.68 -18.09 12.34
C ILE A 317 -15.11 -18.30 11.85
N GLU A 318 -15.73 -17.24 11.35
CA GLU A 318 -17.05 -17.27 10.73
C GLU A 318 -16.97 -16.60 9.36
N PHE A 319 -17.36 -17.31 8.31
CA PHE A 319 -17.50 -16.72 6.99
C PHE A 319 -18.73 -15.81 6.92
N ARG A 320 -18.56 -14.57 6.43
CA ARG A 320 -19.63 -13.58 6.32
C ARG A 320 -20.20 -13.42 4.92
N GLY A 321 -19.38 -13.62 3.90
CA GLY A 321 -19.80 -13.45 2.51
C GLY A 321 -18.62 -13.08 1.62
N VAL A 322 -18.93 -12.78 0.37
CA VAL A 322 -17.95 -12.35 -0.63
C VAL A 322 -18.16 -10.86 -0.88
N GLY A 323 -17.08 -10.09 -0.85
CA GLY A 323 -17.08 -8.67 -1.19
C GLY A 323 -17.31 -8.43 -2.68
N VAL A 324 -17.74 -7.23 -3.03
CA VAL A 324 -17.90 -6.81 -4.45
C VAL A 324 -16.59 -6.79 -5.22
N ASP A 325 -15.48 -6.78 -4.49
CA ASP A 325 -14.09 -6.86 -4.94
C ASP A 325 -13.56 -8.31 -4.98
N GLY A 326 -14.40 -9.31 -4.68
CA GLY A 326 -14.05 -10.73 -4.76
C GLY A 326 -13.34 -11.32 -3.55
N PHE A 327 -13.12 -10.53 -2.50
CA PHE A 327 -12.57 -11.03 -1.24
C PHE A 327 -13.59 -11.89 -0.50
N ASP A 328 -13.16 -13.06 -0.04
CA ASP A 328 -13.89 -13.79 0.98
C ASP A 328 -13.69 -13.09 2.33
N ILE A 329 -14.80 -12.74 2.97
CA ILE A 329 -14.81 -11.98 4.22
C ILE A 329 -15.13 -12.92 5.37
N TYR A 330 -14.26 -12.90 6.37
CA TYR A 330 -14.38 -13.68 7.59
C TYR A 330 -14.35 -12.76 8.81
N ILE A 331 -15.10 -13.13 9.85
CA ILE A 331 -14.96 -12.56 11.18
C ILE A 331 -14.21 -13.57 12.03
N VAL A 332 -13.08 -13.13 12.56
CA VAL A 332 -12.21 -13.93 13.40
C VAL A 332 -12.32 -13.41 14.83
N GLU A 333 -12.80 -14.26 15.71
CA GLU A 333 -12.86 -14.00 17.14
C GLU A 333 -11.57 -14.50 17.78
N PHE A 334 -10.91 -13.62 18.53
CA PHE A 334 -9.75 -13.92 19.34
C PHE A 334 -10.12 -13.78 20.84
N GLU A 335 -9.18 -14.11 21.71
CA GLU A 335 -9.38 -13.99 23.15
C GLU A 335 -9.68 -12.55 23.62
N ASN A 336 -8.96 -11.57 23.07
CA ASN A 336 -8.98 -10.17 23.51
C ASN A 336 -9.54 -9.22 22.43
N GLY A 337 -10.24 -9.73 21.43
CA GLY A 337 -10.85 -8.90 20.40
C GLY A 337 -11.37 -9.69 19.21
N ARG A 338 -12.00 -8.99 18.29
CA ARG A 338 -12.53 -9.53 17.04
C ARG A 338 -12.04 -8.70 15.87
N MET A 339 -11.76 -9.36 14.75
CA MET A 339 -11.23 -8.72 13.54
C MET A 339 -11.99 -9.22 12.32
N GLU A 340 -12.15 -8.35 11.34
CA GLU A 340 -12.54 -8.75 9.99
C GLU A 340 -11.28 -9.08 9.19
N TRP A 341 -11.29 -10.23 8.54
CA TRP A 341 -10.23 -10.71 7.67
C TRP A 341 -10.79 -10.90 6.27
N GLY A 342 -10.09 -10.36 5.28
CA GLY A 342 -10.40 -10.59 3.87
C GLY A 342 -9.28 -11.38 3.22
N MET A 343 -9.64 -12.38 2.43
CA MET A 343 -8.69 -13.16 1.63
C MET A 343 -9.19 -13.31 0.20
N SER A 344 -8.28 -13.19 -0.76
CA SER A 344 -8.53 -13.49 -2.16
C SER A 344 -7.41 -14.37 -2.72
N GLN A 345 -7.75 -15.22 -3.68
CA GLN A 345 -6.83 -16.15 -4.31
C GLN A 345 -7.00 -16.17 -5.83
N CYS A 346 -5.92 -16.54 -6.50
CA CYS A 346 -5.82 -16.82 -7.91
C CYS A 346 -6.49 -18.16 -8.26
N PRO A 347 -6.70 -18.46 -9.56
CA PRO A 347 -7.25 -19.74 -10.01
C PRO A 347 -6.37 -20.95 -9.66
N ASP A 348 -5.05 -20.75 -9.51
CA ASP A 348 -4.10 -21.77 -9.05
C ASP A 348 -4.03 -21.89 -7.51
N GLU A 349 -4.97 -21.24 -6.82
CA GLU A 349 -5.12 -21.19 -5.36
C GLU A 349 -4.03 -20.40 -4.61
N THR A 350 -3.09 -19.76 -5.31
CA THR A 350 -2.14 -18.82 -4.67
C THR A 350 -2.87 -17.57 -4.18
N LEU A 351 -2.40 -16.99 -3.09
CA LEU A 351 -3.02 -15.82 -2.48
C LEU A 351 -2.55 -14.55 -3.19
N ASN A 352 -3.51 -13.75 -3.65
CA ASN A 352 -3.25 -12.46 -4.29
C ASN A 352 -3.64 -11.26 -3.40
N GLY A 353 -4.43 -11.49 -2.35
CA GLY A 353 -4.87 -10.43 -1.44
C GLY A 353 -5.15 -10.94 -0.04
N LEU A 354 -4.76 -10.12 0.93
CA LEU A 354 -5.01 -10.34 2.35
C LEU A 354 -5.18 -9.00 3.05
N PHE A 355 -6.18 -8.87 3.89
CA PHE A 355 -6.28 -7.74 4.82
C PHE A 355 -6.85 -8.17 6.17
N MET A 356 -6.53 -7.39 7.20
CA MET A 356 -7.18 -7.47 8.50
C MET A 356 -7.51 -6.07 9.01
N ARG A 357 -8.70 -5.90 9.59
CA ARG A 357 -9.13 -4.63 10.19
C ARG A 357 -10.06 -4.84 11.38
N PRO A 358 -10.17 -3.87 12.30
CA PRO A 358 -11.20 -3.90 13.33
C PRO A 358 -12.59 -4.01 12.71
N VAL A 359 -13.44 -4.84 13.30
CA VAL A 359 -14.85 -4.92 12.88
C VAL A 359 -15.52 -3.57 13.16
N PRO A 360 -16.34 -3.03 12.23
CA PRO A 360 -17.08 -1.78 12.44
C PRO A 360 -17.96 -1.74 13.69
#